data_AF-A0A3C0Y6Z7-F1
#
_entry.id   AF-A0A3C0Y6Z7-F1
#
_cell.length_a   1.000
_cell.length_b   1.000
_cell.length_c   1.000
_cell.angle_alpha   90.00
_cell.angle_beta   90.00
_cell.angle_gamma   90.00
#
_symmetry.space_group_name_H-M   'P 1'
#
loop_
_entity.id
_entity.type
_entity.pdbx_description
1 polymer ?
#
loop_
_entity_poly.entity_id
_entity_poly.type
_entity_poly.pdbx_seq_one_letter_code
_entity_poly.pdbx_strand_id
1 'polypeptide(L)'
;YKEEYDYYPEKWVPPYIDRRRENGWGLYGLLGIGKGDKDKMHAQHQRNFRFFDAPVGLMFTVDRVMGRGSLVDYGMFLQNIMVAARGRGLHTCPQAAWNGYSKIILPHIGAGEGEMLVCGMA
;
A
#
# COMPACT_ATOMS: atom_id res chain seq x y z
N TYR A 1 0.90 9.52 13.12
CA TYR A 1 -0.42 9.00 12.74
C TYR A 1 -0.45 7.50 13.03
N LYS A 2 -1.58 6.92 13.44
CA LYS A 2 -1.71 5.50 13.81
C LYS A 2 -2.54 4.78 12.74
N GLU A 3 -2.05 3.65 12.25
CA GLU A 3 -2.79 2.79 11.32
C GLU A 3 -4.01 2.17 12.02
N GLU A 4 -5.07 1.91 11.26
CA GLU A 4 -6.33 1.37 11.77
C GLU A 4 -6.22 -0.12 12.15
N TYR A 5 -5.22 -0.82 11.61
CA TYR A 5 -4.89 -2.21 11.91
C TYR A 5 -3.40 -2.47 11.71
N ASP A 6 -2.89 -3.52 12.34
CA ASP A 6 -1.48 -3.90 12.23
C ASP A 6 -1.23 -4.55 10.86
N TYR A 7 -0.78 -3.77 9.87
CA TYR A 7 -0.42 -4.31 8.54
C TYR A 7 0.86 -5.13 8.58
N TYR A 8 1.83 -4.67 9.38
CA TYR A 8 3.11 -5.32 9.59
C TYR A 8 3.28 -5.77 11.04
N PRO A 9 4.13 -6.78 11.30
CA PRO A 9 4.41 -7.20 12.67
C PRO A 9 5.11 -6.09 13.45
N GLU A 10 4.78 -5.98 14.74
CA GLU A 10 5.47 -5.07 15.68
C GLU A 10 6.97 -5.42 15.79
N LYS A 11 7.29 -6.72 15.83
CA LYS A 11 8.65 -7.23 15.86
C LYS A 11 8.96 -8.04 14.61
N TRP A 12 9.94 -7.55 13.86
CA TRP A 12 10.45 -8.25 12.70
C TRP A 12 11.40 -9.38 13.10
N VAL A 13 11.15 -10.57 12.56
CA VAL A 13 11.97 -11.78 12.77
C VAL A 13 12.30 -12.45 11.43
N PRO A 14 13.38 -13.24 11.35
CA PRO A 14 13.62 -14.10 10.19
C PRO A 14 12.48 -15.11 9.98
N PRO A 15 12.12 -15.46 8.72
CA PRO A 15 12.72 -15.00 7.47
C PRO A 15 12.13 -13.67 6.93
N TYR A 16 11.17 -13.06 7.63
CA TYR A 16 10.39 -11.93 7.11
C TYR A 16 11.21 -10.64 7.00
N ILE A 17 12.09 -10.37 7.97
CA ILE A 17 12.99 -9.21 7.91
C ILE A 17 13.96 -9.29 6.73
N ASP A 18 14.43 -10.49 6.41
CA ASP A 18 15.39 -10.71 5.33
C ASP A 18 14.72 -10.51 3.98
N ARG A 19 13.51 -11.07 3.78
CA ARG A 19 12.69 -10.83 2.58
C ARG A 19 12.39 -9.34 2.36
N ARG A 20 12.04 -8.62 3.43
CA ARG A 20 11.79 -7.17 3.36
C ARG A 20 13.03 -6.40 2.92
N ARG A 21 14.20 -6.75 3.47
CA ARG A 21 15.48 -6.11 3.11
C ARG A 21 15.87 -6.41 1.67
N GLU A 22 15.77 -7.67 1.26
CA GLU A 22 16.07 -8.11 -0.10
C GLU A 22 15.23 -7.37 -1.13
N ASN A 23 13.90 -7.30 -0.94
CA ASN A 23 13.01 -6.57 -1.84
C ASN A 23 13.35 -5.07 -1.90
N GLY A 24 13.58 -4.44 -0.75
CA GLY A 24 13.95 -3.02 -0.68
C GLY A 24 15.28 -2.71 -1.35
N TRP A 25 16.30 -3.55 -1.14
CA TRP A 25 17.60 -3.40 -1.79
C TRP A 25 17.54 -3.67 -3.29
N GLY A 26 16.75 -4.65 -3.73
CA GLY A 26 16.51 -4.89 -5.16
C GLY A 26 15.92 -3.66 -5.85
N LEU A 27 14.87 -3.07 -5.25
CA LEU A 27 14.26 -1.84 -5.77
C LEU A 27 15.28 -0.68 -5.82
N TYR A 28 16.00 -0.44 -4.72
CA TYR A 28 16.98 0.65 -4.67
C TYR A 28 18.16 0.43 -5.63
N GLY A 29 18.61 -0.80 -5.81
CA GLY A 29 19.61 -1.16 -6.81
C GLY A 29 19.18 -0.79 -8.23
N LEU A 30 17.95 -1.14 -8.61
CA LEU A 30 17.39 -0.80 -9.93
C LEU A 30 17.27 0.72 -10.15
N LEU A 31 17.08 1.49 -9.09
CA LEU A 31 16.94 2.94 -9.13
C LEU A 31 18.26 3.70 -8.93
N GLY A 32 19.38 3.00 -8.73
CA GLY A 32 20.68 3.63 -8.44
C GLY A 32 20.70 4.41 -7.12
N ILE A 33 19.93 3.95 -6.12
CA ILE A 33 19.87 4.55 -4.78
C ILE A 33 20.85 3.80 -3.87
N GLY A 34 21.92 4.49 -3.48
CA GLY A 34 22.95 3.93 -2.62
C GLY A 34 22.53 3.87 -1.14
N LYS A 35 23.25 3.07 -0.36
CA LYS A 35 23.10 3.07 1.10
C LYS A 35 23.51 4.44 1.64
N GLY A 36 22.58 5.13 2.29
CA GLY A 36 22.82 6.46 2.86
C GLY A 36 22.29 7.62 2.02
N ASP A 37 21.78 7.36 0.81
CA ASP A 37 21.13 8.35 -0.06
C ASP A 37 19.73 8.74 0.50
N LYS A 38 19.70 9.32 1.70
CA LYS A 38 18.45 9.59 2.44
C LYS A 38 17.46 10.39 1.61
N ASP A 39 17.91 11.41 0.89
CA ASP A 39 17.04 12.26 0.09
C ASP A 39 16.39 11.50 -1.06
N LYS A 40 17.17 10.67 -1.78
CA LYS A 40 16.63 9.81 -2.85
C LYS A 40 15.68 8.74 -2.29
N MET A 41 16.01 8.15 -1.15
CA MET A 41 15.14 7.19 -0.47
C MET A 41 13.80 7.83 -0.08
N HIS A 42 13.82 9.05 0.47
CA HIS A 42 12.60 9.79 0.80
C HIS A 42 11.81 10.15 -0.46
N ALA A 43 12.47 10.67 -1.50
CA ALA A 43 11.83 11.00 -2.77
C ALA A 43 11.16 9.76 -3.39
N GLN A 44 11.84 8.61 -3.41
CA GLN A 44 11.28 7.36 -3.91
C GLN A 44 10.09 6.88 -3.06
N HIS A 45 10.16 7.00 -1.74
CA HIS A 45 9.04 6.67 -0.87
C HIS A 45 7.82 7.56 -1.15
N GLN A 46 8.04 8.87 -1.36
CA GLN A 46 7.00 9.85 -1.66
C GLN A 46 6.25 9.59 -2.97
N ARG A 47 6.85 8.84 -3.92
CA ARG A 47 6.15 8.44 -5.15
C ARG A 47 4.92 7.57 -4.89
N ASN A 48 4.84 6.89 -3.74
CA ASN A 48 3.62 6.19 -3.34
C ASN A 48 2.40 7.12 -3.35
N PHE A 49 2.56 8.33 -2.82
CA PHE A 49 1.48 9.32 -2.66
C PHE A 49 1.14 10.06 -3.97
N ARG A 50 1.75 9.62 -5.08
CA ARG A 50 1.41 10.02 -6.45
C ARG A 50 1.00 8.81 -7.29
N PHE A 51 0.66 7.69 -6.65
CA PHE A 51 0.36 6.42 -7.31
C PHE A 51 1.45 6.01 -8.32
N PHE A 52 2.72 6.30 -8.02
CA PHE A 52 3.84 6.07 -8.95
C PHE A 52 3.60 6.63 -10.37
N ASP A 53 2.90 7.77 -10.46
CA ASP A 53 2.55 8.46 -11.70
C ASP A 53 1.53 7.71 -12.58
N ALA A 54 0.79 6.75 -11.99
CA ALA A 54 -0.33 6.10 -12.65
C ALA A 54 -1.47 7.11 -12.94
N PRO A 55 -2.17 6.95 -14.08
CA PRO A 55 -3.26 7.85 -14.46
C PRO A 55 -4.54 7.62 -13.64
N VAL A 56 -4.63 6.52 -12.91
CA VAL A 56 -5.77 6.14 -12.07
C VAL A 56 -5.23 5.69 -10.72
N GLY A 57 -5.82 6.22 -9.64
CA GLY A 57 -5.59 5.76 -8.28
C GLY A 57 -6.88 5.21 -7.70
N LEU A 58 -6.82 4.01 -7.11
CA LEU A 58 -7.94 3.39 -6.42
C LEU A 58 -7.72 3.47 -4.91
N MET A 59 -8.78 3.78 -4.16
CA MET A 59 -8.80 3.70 -2.70
C MET A 59 -9.86 2.69 -2.28
N PHE A 60 -9.49 1.79 -1.36
CA PHE A 60 -10.36 0.71 -0.90
C PHE A 60 -10.71 0.92 0.56
N THR A 61 -12.00 1.02 0.85
CA THR A 61 -12.53 1.22 2.20
C THR A 61 -13.44 0.07 2.60
N VAL A 62 -13.54 -0.20 3.89
CA VAL A 62 -14.47 -1.19 4.44
C VAL A 62 -15.19 -0.60 5.63
N ASP A 63 -16.45 -0.97 5.83
CA ASP A 63 -17.19 -0.57 7.02
C ASP A 63 -16.54 -1.16 8.28
N ARG A 64 -16.36 -0.35 9.32
CA ARG A 64 -15.75 -0.71 10.60
C ARG A 64 -16.53 -1.78 11.37
N VAL A 65 -17.81 -1.98 11.07
CA VAL A 65 -18.59 -3.08 11.67
C VAL A 65 -18.14 -4.45 11.14
N MET A 66 -17.41 -4.48 10.02
CA MET A 66 -16.84 -5.71 9.49
C MET A 66 -15.68 -6.21 10.36
N GLY A 67 -15.60 -7.53 10.54
CA GLY A 67 -14.52 -8.16 11.29
C GLY A 67 -13.25 -8.37 10.46
N ARG A 68 -12.19 -8.89 11.10
CA ARG A 68 -10.91 -9.20 10.44
C ARG A 68 -11.03 -10.15 9.25
N GLY A 69 -12.07 -10.99 9.21
CA GLY A 69 -12.35 -11.89 8.09
C GLY A 69 -12.48 -11.13 6.76
N SER A 70 -13.04 -9.92 6.78
CA SER A 70 -13.20 -9.10 5.58
C SER A 70 -11.87 -8.63 4.97
N LEU A 71 -10.76 -8.66 5.72
CA LEU A 71 -9.43 -8.41 5.14
C LEU A 71 -9.01 -9.55 4.20
N VAL A 72 -9.46 -10.79 4.45
CA VAL A 72 -9.24 -11.93 3.56
C VAL A 72 -10.04 -11.74 2.27
N ASP A 73 -11.31 -11.36 2.41
CA ASP A 73 -12.19 -11.07 1.26
C ASP A 73 -11.63 -9.92 0.41
N TYR A 74 -11.11 -8.87 1.06
CA TYR A 74 -10.42 -7.77 0.38
C TYR A 74 -9.17 -8.25 -0.35
N GLY A 75 -8.39 -9.16 0.23
CA GLY A 75 -7.25 -9.77 -0.45
C GLY A 75 -7.66 -10.43 -1.78
N MET A 76 -8.76 -11.18 -1.78
CA MET A 76 -9.31 -11.80 -2.99
C MET A 76 -9.80 -10.76 -3.99
N PHE A 77 -10.54 -9.74 -3.52
CA PHE A 77 -11.07 -8.66 -4.36
C PHE A 77 -9.96 -7.86 -5.06
N LEU A 78 -8.95 -7.43 -4.30
CA LEU A 78 -7.80 -6.68 -4.81
C LEU A 78 -7.04 -7.51 -5.84
N GLN A 79 -6.76 -8.78 -5.54
CA GLN A 79 -6.03 -9.66 -6.46
C GLN A 79 -6.80 -9.88 -7.77
N ASN A 80 -8.13 -10.02 -7.70
CA ASN A 80 -8.96 -10.14 -8.90
C ASN A 80 -8.85 -8.90 -9.80
N ILE A 81 -8.83 -7.69 -9.22
CA ILE A 81 -8.59 -6.45 -9.98
C ILE A 81 -7.21 -6.50 -10.64
N MET A 82 -6.17 -6.86 -9.90
CA MET A 82 -4.80 -6.92 -10.43
C MET A 82 -4.67 -7.91 -11.59
N VAL A 83 -5.25 -9.11 -11.47
CA VAL A 83 -5.24 -10.12 -12.54
C VAL A 83 -6.08 -9.68 -13.74
N ALA A 84 -7.27 -9.11 -13.51
CA ALA A 84 -8.14 -8.61 -14.58
C ALA A 84 -7.50 -7.44 -15.36
N ALA A 85 -6.71 -6.60 -14.68
CA ALA A 85 -5.93 -5.53 -15.29
C ALA A 85 -4.89 -6.10 -16.26
N ARG A 86 -4.18 -7.19 -15.89
CA ARG A 86 -3.23 -7.87 -16.79
C ARG A 86 -3.90 -8.35 -18.07
N GLY A 87 -5.11 -8.91 -17.98
CA GLY A 87 -5.89 -9.32 -19.15
C GLY A 87 -6.26 -8.19 -20.11
N ARG A 88 -6.11 -6.93 -19.68
CA ARG A 88 -6.36 -5.71 -20.46
C ARG A 88 -5.08 -4.94 -20.79
N GLY A 89 -3.90 -5.54 -20.57
CA GLY A 89 -2.61 -4.89 -20.80
C GLY A 89 -2.24 -3.82 -19.77
N LEU A 90 -2.99 -3.71 -18.67
CA LEU A 90 -2.75 -2.77 -17.58
C LEU A 90 -1.92 -3.40 -16.47
N HIS A 91 -1.25 -2.56 -15.68
CA HIS A 91 -0.44 -2.95 -14.54
C HIS A 91 -0.97 -2.31 -13.27
N THR A 92 -0.67 -2.91 -12.14
CA THR A 92 -1.13 -2.41 -10.84
C THR A 92 -0.06 -2.56 -9.77
N CYS A 93 -0.16 -1.72 -8.74
CA CYS A 93 0.66 -1.81 -7.53
C CYS A 93 -0.22 -1.57 -6.29
N PRO A 94 -0.52 -2.59 -5.46
CA PRO A 94 -1.24 -2.39 -4.20
C PRO A 94 -0.35 -1.68 -3.17
N GLN A 95 -0.90 -0.71 -2.45
CA GLN A 95 -0.15 0.23 -1.62
C GLN A 95 -0.76 0.37 -0.23
N ALA A 96 -0.07 -0.16 0.79
CA ALA A 96 -0.39 0.11 2.20
C ALA A 96 0.18 1.46 2.69
N ALA A 97 1.00 2.15 1.88
CA ALA A 97 1.64 3.43 2.25
C ALA A 97 0.64 4.51 2.68
N TRP A 98 -0.59 4.42 2.18
CA TRP A 98 -1.70 5.33 2.49
C TRP A 98 -2.28 5.15 3.90
N ASN A 99 -2.16 3.96 4.50
CA ASN A 99 -2.87 3.59 5.73
C ASN A 99 -2.51 4.49 6.91
N GLY A 100 -1.24 4.91 7.01
CA GLY A 100 -0.78 5.85 8.02
C GLY A 100 -1.46 7.23 7.92
N TYR A 101 -2.06 7.59 6.79
CA TYR A 101 -2.69 8.90 6.55
C TYR A 101 -4.21 8.80 6.36
N SER A 102 -4.84 7.69 6.78
CA SER A 102 -6.29 7.45 6.61
C SER A 102 -7.17 8.63 7.04
N LYS A 103 -6.87 9.27 8.18
CA LYS A 103 -7.61 10.43 8.69
C LYS A 103 -7.61 11.65 7.77
N ILE A 104 -6.56 11.80 6.95
CA ILE A 104 -6.47 12.85 5.94
C ILE A 104 -7.20 12.39 4.68
N ILE A 105 -7.03 11.13 4.27
CA ILE A 105 -7.52 10.60 3.00
C ILE A 105 -9.04 10.43 2.98
N LEU A 106 -9.62 9.84 4.02
CA LEU A 106 -11.05 9.45 4.05
C LEU A 106 -12.00 10.62 3.71
N PRO A 107 -11.84 11.83 4.30
CA PRO A 107 -12.67 12.98 3.92
C PRO A 107 -12.53 13.39 2.45
N HIS A 108 -11.34 13.23 1.85
CA HIS A 108 -11.10 13.62 0.45
C HIS A 108 -11.72 12.67 -0.56
N ILE A 109 -11.95 11.41 -0.19
CA ILE A 109 -12.55 10.40 -1.08
C ILE A 109 -14.05 10.21 -0.82
N GLY A 110 -14.66 11.05 0.02
CA GLY A 110 -16.07 10.99 0.37
C GLY A 110 -16.45 9.80 1.25
N ALA A 111 -15.48 9.22 1.96
CA ALA A 111 -15.73 8.08 2.85
C ALA A 111 -16.48 8.54 4.12
N GLY A 112 -17.42 7.71 4.56
CA GLY A 112 -18.20 7.96 5.78
C GLY A 112 -17.40 7.76 7.07
N GLU A 113 -17.89 8.26 8.19
CA GLU A 113 -17.24 8.11 9.51
C GLU A 113 -17.07 6.64 9.94
N GLY A 114 -17.98 5.78 9.46
CA GLY A 114 -17.96 4.33 9.69
C GLY A 114 -16.93 3.58 8.85
N GLU A 115 -16.19 4.22 7.96
CA GLU A 115 -15.27 3.54 7.06
C GLU A 115 -13.82 3.50 7.56
N MET A 116 -13.14 2.42 7.22
CA MET A 116 -11.73 2.19 7.45
C MET A 116 -11.02 2.05 6.10
N LEU A 117 -9.89 2.74 5.93
CA LEU A 117 -9.04 2.56 4.76
C LEU A 117 -8.31 1.21 4.85
N VAL A 118 -8.48 0.37 3.83
CA VAL A 118 -7.77 -0.90 3.68
C VAL A 118 -6.41 -0.68 3.01
N CYS A 119 -6.41 -0.10 1.81
CA CYS A 119 -5.20 0.28 1.07
C CYS A 119 -5.55 1.18 -0.12
N GLY A 120 -4.53 1.65 -0.83
CA GLY A 120 -4.66 2.19 -2.19
C GLY A 120 -4.11 1.23 -3.26
N MET A 121 -4.31 1.56 -4.53
CA MET A 121 -3.67 0.88 -5.66
C MET A 121 -3.43 1.86 -6.81
N ALA A 122 -2.22 1.82 -7.36
CA ALA A 122 -1.85 2.45 -8.62
C ALA A 122 -2.16 1.51 -9.80
#